data_AF-A0A8B8IQZ9-F1
#
_entry.id   AF-A0A8B8IQZ9-F1
#
_cell.length_a   1.000
_cell.length_b   1.000
_cell.length_c   1.000
_cell.angle_alpha   90.00
_cell.angle_beta   90.00
_cell.angle_gamma   90.00
#
_symmetry.space_group_name_H-M   'P 1'
#
loop_
_entity.id
_entity.type
_entity.pdbx_description
1 polymer ?
#
loop_
_entity_poly.entity_id
_entity_poly.type
_entity_poly.pdbx_seq_one_letter_code
_entity_poly.pdbx_strand_id
1 'polypeptide(L)'
;MSKKVNHLVVDTTAFIKAANLQNIAESIYTIQEVIDEITNDRQRRKLVVLPYDLEVKDVFTENIKFITEFSKKTGDYTSLSATDIKVMALTYQLEKEILGTSHLKTEPTMQKTVKVSGLSSFNSNNENKTEAESVNTADLTSDSNLNINITNKDDEISKNIDKPFITKVGNDETNDENIEENTLDEAIAEQIKNMDLREDNEADACIVKVSDNEETDSEQSEEESDSDDGDWITPANLKEKRKEMEDGEFEDINVEIACITSDFAMQNVLKQIGLNVTSIDGMIIKQLRTFIFRCTTCFKTTSVMTKLFCPKCGHSTLKKVAVSVDDDGNQHIHINGRKPLSAKGKKFSLPTPRGGQHFQYPILTEDQHIQKRFATKLARNKTNALDADYVAGFSPFVMKDVNSKSAVLGVRADKQDVKYWMKHYSKGKKK
;
A
#
# COMPACT_ATOMS: atom_id res chain seq x y z
N MET A 1 -27.78 21.19 3.80
CA MET A 1 -26.37 21.56 3.59
C MET A 1 -26.17 21.80 2.10
N SER A 2 -25.22 22.62 1.69
CA SER A 2 -24.75 22.60 0.30
C SER A 2 -24.09 21.25 0.02
N LYS A 3 -24.34 20.69 -1.16
CA LYS A 3 -23.54 19.57 -1.69
C LYS A 3 -22.11 20.10 -1.91
N LYS A 4 -21.10 19.26 -1.65
CA LYS A 4 -19.67 19.63 -1.80
C LYS A 4 -19.11 19.21 -3.15
N VAL A 5 -19.69 18.18 -3.77
CA VAL A 5 -19.26 17.63 -5.06
C VAL A 5 -20.44 17.61 -6.03
N ASN A 6 -20.22 17.92 -7.31
CA ASN A 6 -21.27 17.74 -8.32
C ASN A 6 -21.35 16.26 -8.73
N HIS A 7 -20.24 15.70 -9.22
CA HIS A 7 -20.14 14.34 -9.76
C HIS A 7 -19.19 13.49 -8.91
N LEU A 8 -19.71 12.44 -8.28
CA LEU A 8 -18.97 11.62 -7.33
C LEU A 8 -18.81 10.18 -7.83
N VAL A 9 -17.58 9.73 -8.06
CA VAL A 9 -17.31 8.30 -8.35
C VAL A 9 -17.06 7.56 -7.03
N VAL A 10 -17.62 6.36 -6.91
CA VAL A 10 -17.72 5.62 -5.66
C VAL A 10 -17.04 4.26 -5.75
N ASP A 11 -16.05 4.05 -4.89
CA ASP A 11 -15.39 2.77 -4.60
C ASP A 11 -16.22 1.89 -3.64
N THR A 12 -15.95 0.58 -3.64
CA THR A 12 -16.49 -0.41 -2.69
C THR A 12 -16.42 0.07 -1.23
N THR A 13 -15.32 0.76 -0.87
CA THR A 13 -15.00 1.23 0.47
C THR A 13 -16.06 2.17 1.05
N ALA A 14 -16.72 2.98 0.21
CA ALA A 14 -17.81 3.86 0.61
C ALA A 14 -19.09 3.09 0.99
N PHE A 15 -19.43 2.05 0.23
CA PHE A 15 -20.54 1.14 0.54
C PHE A 15 -20.22 0.26 1.77
N ILE A 16 -18.94 -0.13 1.93
CA ILE A 16 -18.47 -0.91 3.06
C ILE A 16 -18.63 -0.13 4.38
N LYS A 17 -18.18 1.13 4.41
CA LYS A 17 -18.37 2.06 5.54
C LYS A 17 -19.81 2.58 5.65
N ALA A 18 -20.61 2.42 4.58
CA ALA A 18 -22.00 2.84 4.43
C ALA A 18 -22.22 4.35 4.66
N ALA A 19 -21.54 5.14 3.84
CA ALA A 19 -21.61 6.60 3.83
C ALA A 19 -22.98 7.14 3.37
N ASN A 20 -23.41 8.28 3.92
CA ASN A 20 -24.62 9.00 3.48
C ASN A 20 -24.30 9.96 2.33
N LEU A 21 -23.99 9.40 1.15
CA LEU A 21 -23.46 10.13 -0.02
C LEU A 21 -24.35 11.29 -0.51
N GLN A 22 -25.65 11.24 -0.25
CA GLN A 22 -26.63 12.31 -0.56
C GLN A 22 -26.25 13.70 -0.04
N ASN A 23 -25.55 13.75 1.09
CA ASN A 23 -25.13 15.00 1.73
C ASN A 23 -23.83 15.55 1.13
N ILE A 24 -23.13 14.74 0.33
CA ILE A 24 -21.83 15.03 -0.26
C ILE A 24 -22.01 15.47 -1.71
N ALA A 25 -22.79 14.72 -2.50
CA ALA A 25 -22.81 14.80 -3.96
C ALA A 25 -24.18 15.13 -4.59
N GLU A 26 -24.16 15.62 -5.83
CA GLU A 26 -25.36 15.76 -6.67
C GLU A 26 -25.68 14.48 -7.43
N SER A 27 -24.74 14.00 -8.24
CA SER A 27 -24.84 12.76 -9.03
C SER A 27 -23.76 11.77 -8.60
N ILE A 28 -24.11 10.49 -8.54
CA ILE A 28 -23.30 9.45 -7.90
C ILE A 28 -23.09 8.29 -8.89
N TYR A 29 -21.83 7.99 -9.19
CA TYR A 29 -21.40 7.09 -10.26
C TYR A 29 -20.64 5.88 -9.74
N THR A 30 -20.90 4.72 -10.35
CA THR A 30 -20.25 3.43 -10.07
C THR A 30 -20.04 2.63 -11.35
N ILE A 31 -19.36 1.49 -11.21
CA ILE A 31 -19.15 0.48 -12.26
C ILE A 31 -19.76 -0.82 -11.76
N GLN A 32 -20.33 -1.63 -12.64
CA GLN A 32 -21.03 -2.88 -12.26
C GLN A 32 -20.16 -3.79 -11.38
N GLU A 33 -18.87 -3.91 -11.69
CA GLU A 33 -17.94 -4.77 -10.96
C GLU A 33 -17.76 -4.36 -9.47
N VAL A 34 -17.91 -3.07 -9.14
CA VAL A 34 -17.90 -2.56 -7.75
C VAL A 34 -19.12 -3.04 -6.96
N ILE A 35 -20.25 -3.26 -7.65
CA ILE A 35 -21.48 -3.79 -7.05
C ILE A 35 -21.36 -5.30 -6.86
N ASP A 36 -20.80 -6.00 -7.84
CA ASP A 36 -20.61 -7.46 -7.81
C ASP A 36 -19.59 -7.90 -6.74
N GLU A 37 -18.51 -7.11 -6.56
CA GLU A 37 -17.47 -7.31 -5.55
C GLU A 37 -18.00 -7.27 -4.10
N ILE A 38 -19.13 -6.58 -3.85
CA ILE A 38 -19.72 -6.48 -2.51
C ILE A 38 -20.38 -7.81 -2.13
N THR A 39 -19.58 -8.69 -1.53
CA THR A 39 -19.99 -10.04 -1.07
C THR A 39 -20.87 -10.04 0.19
N ASN A 40 -20.79 -9.01 1.03
CA ASN A 40 -21.39 -9.01 2.36
C ASN A 40 -22.90 -8.76 2.34
N ASP A 41 -23.68 -9.74 2.80
CA ASP A 41 -25.13 -9.68 3.05
C ASP A 41 -25.64 -8.36 3.64
N ARG A 42 -24.95 -7.80 4.64
CA ARG A 42 -25.38 -6.56 5.31
C ARG A 42 -25.24 -5.33 4.40
N GLN A 43 -24.29 -5.36 3.47
CA GLN A 43 -24.06 -4.30 2.49
C GLN A 43 -24.98 -4.49 1.29
N ARG A 44 -25.12 -5.72 0.76
CA ARG A 44 -26.11 -6.08 -0.28
C ARG A 44 -27.52 -5.62 0.07
N ARG A 45 -27.99 -5.87 1.30
CA ARG A 45 -29.32 -5.42 1.78
C ARG A 45 -29.43 -3.89 1.92
N LYS A 46 -28.33 -3.14 1.99
CA LYS A 46 -28.33 -1.67 1.96
C LYS A 46 -28.36 -1.12 0.53
N LEU A 47 -27.64 -1.74 -0.41
CA LEU A 47 -27.64 -1.34 -1.83
C LEU A 47 -29.06 -1.38 -2.43
N VAL A 48 -29.86 -2.37 -2.04
CA VAL A 48 -31.27 -2.51 -2.47
C VAL A 48 -32.19 -1.41 -1.88
N VAL A 49 -31.75 -0.68 -0.86
CA VAL A 49 -32.54 0.33 -0.14
C VAL A 49 -31.74 1.64 0.00
N LEU A 50 -31.02 2.03 -1.06
CA LEU A 50 -30.40 3.35 -1.13
C LEU A 50 -31.49 4.42 -1.30
N PRO A 51 -31.46 5.52 -0.51
CA PRO A 51 -32.42 6.63 -0.65
C PRO A 51 -32.08 7.59 -1.80
N TYR A 52 -31.16 7.21 -2.70
CA TYR A 52 -30.67 7.99 -3.82
C TYR A 52 -30.43 7.09 -5.04
N ASP A 53 -30.56 7.69 -6.22
CA ASP A 53 -30.23 7.03 -7.48
C ASP A 53 -28.72 6.84 -7.62
N LEU A 54 -28.32 5.68 -8.14
CA LEU A 54 -26.93 5.29 -8.34
C LEU A 54 -26.72 5.00 -9.82
N GLU A 55 -25.96 5.85 -10.51
CA GLU A 55 -25.68 5.66 -11.93
C GLU A 55 -24.53 4.65 -12.11
N VAL A 56 -24.81 3.57 -12.83
CA VAL A 56 -23.78 2.63 -13.29
C VAL A 56 -23.31 3.06 -14.68
N LYS A 57 -22.00 3.29 -14.85
CA LYS A 57 -21.39 3.68 -16.11
C LYS A 57 -20.28 2.72 -16.51
N ASP A 58 -20.24 2.40 -17.80
CA ASP A 58 -19.10 1.73 -18.43
C ASP A 58 -17.96 2.71 -18.72
N VAL A 59 -16.74 2.18 -18.87
CA VAL A 59 -15.51 2.98 -18.99
C VAL A 59 -14.79 2.68 -20.30
N PHE A 60 -14.41 3.73 -21.03
CA PHE A 60 -13.70 3.56 -22.30
C PHE A 60 -12.28 2.97 -22.11
N THR A 61 -11.89 2.09 -23.04
CA THR A 61 -10.61 1.37 -23.01
C THR A 61 -9.39 2.30 -23.11
N GLU A 62 -9.53 3.49 -23.71
CA GLU A 62 -8.52 4.56 -23.68
C GLU A 62 -8.12 4.96 -22.25
N ASN A 63 -9.14 5.23 -21.42
CA ASN A 63 -8.96 5.76 -20.06
C ASN A 63 -8.35 4.67 -19.15
N ILE A 64 -8.75 3.41 -19.37
CA ILE A 64 -8.13 2.24 -18.73
C ILE A 64 -6.66 2.11 -19.14
N LYS A 65 -6.33 2.19 -20.44
CA LYS A 65 -4.93 2.14 -20.93
C LYS A 65 -4.09 3.22 -20.25
N PHE A 66 -4.51 4.49 -20.30
CA PHE A 66 -3.85 5.63 -19.67
C PHE A 66 -3.51 5.38 -18.19
N ILE A 67 -4.49 4.95 -17.38
CA ILE A 67 -4.27 4.73 -15.95
C ILE A 67 -3.44 3.48 -15.67
N THR A 68 -3.52 2.41 -16.48
CA THR A 68 -2.60 1.27 -16.30
C THR A 68 -1.14 1.67 -16.56
N GLU A 69 -0.89 2.55 -17.55
CA GLU A 69 0.45 3.05 -17.84
C GLU A 69 0.94 4.01 -16.76
N PHE A 70 0.08 4.94 -16.33
CA PHE A 70 0.39 5.87 -15.24
C PHE A 70 0.73 5.11 -13.95
N SER A 71 -0.10 4.14 -13.54
CA SER A 71 0.11 3.31 -12.35
C SER A 71 1.37 2.42 -12.42
N LYS A 72 1.79 2.03 -13.63
CA LYS A 72 3.08 1.33 -13.86
C LYS A 72 4.25 2.30 -13.69
N LYS A 73 4.12 3.57 -14.12
CA LYS A 73 5.11 4.62 -13.88
C LYS A 73 5.21 4.97 -12.38
N THR A 74 4.09 5.18 -11.66
CA THR A 74 4.14 5.44 -10.20
C THR A 74 4.78 4.26 -9.42
N GLY A 75 4.49 3.04 -9.88
CA GLY A 75 4.91 1.77 -9.28
C GLY A 75 3.83 1.12 -8.40
N ASP A 76 2.65 1.72 -8.28
CA ASP A 76 1.55 1.25 -7.42
C ASP A 76 0.69 0.17 -8.08
N TYR A 77 0.84 -0.06 -9.40
CA TYR A 77 0.15 -1.11 -10.17
C TYR A 77 0.22 -2.51 -9.53
N THR A 78 1.31 -2.85 -8.81
CA THR A 78 1.43 -4.16 -8.11
C THR A 78 0.61 -4.28 -6.82
N SER A 79 -0.11 -3.23 -6.45
CA SER A 79 -1.00 -3.15 -5.28
C SER A 79 -2.43 -2.74 -5.65
N LEU A 80 -2.74 -2.62 -6.94
CA LEU A 80 -4.06 -2.23 -7.46
C LEU A 80 -4.75 -3.45 -8.09
N SER A 81 -6.08 -3.53 -7.91
CA SER A 81 -6.93 -4.53 -8.54
C SER A 81 -7.39 -4.09 -9.94
N ALA A 82 -8.13 -4.97 -10.64
CA ALA A 82 -8.77 -4.63 -11.90
C ALA A 82 -9.97 -3.68 -11.73
N THR A 83 -10.70 -3.75 -10.61
CA THR A 83 -11.83 -2.86 -10.31
C THR A 83 -11.32 -1.46 -9.96
N ASP A 84 -10.28 -1.36 -9.14
CA ASP A 84 -9.57 -0.11 -8.79
C ASP A 84 -9.21 0.71 -10.03
N ILE A 85 -8.58 0.06 -11.01
CA ILE A 85 -8.09 0.68 -12.24
C ILE A 85 -9.26 1.23 -13.07
N LYS A 86 -10.40 0.52 -13.09
CA LYS A 86 -11.60 1.00 -13.78
C LYS A 86 -12.29 2.12 -13.02
N VAL A 87 -12.37 2.07 -11.68
CA VAL A 87 -12.92 3.15 -10.84
C VAL A 87 -12.15 4.45 -11.06
N MET A 88 -10.82 4.38 -11.05
CA MET A 88 -9.98 5.53 -11.42
C MET A 88 -10.16 5.95 -12.89
N ALA A 89 -10.35 5.00 -13.82
CA ALA A 89 -10.55 5.36 -15.23
C ALA A 89 -11.91 6.02 -15.49
N LEU A 90 -12.94 5.73 -14.68
CA LEU A 90 -14.21 6.45 -14.67
C LEU A 90 -14.05 7.88 -14.13
N THR A 91 -13.23 8.11 -13.09
CA THR A 91 -12.99 9.48 -12.60
C THR A 91 -12.30 10.33 -13.67
N TYR A 92 -11.23 9.79 -14.29
CA TYR A 92 -10.54 10.46 -15.40
C TYR A 92 -11.45 10.67 -16.62
N GLN A 93 -12.38 9.76 -16.89
CA GLN A 93 -13.35 9.90 -17.97
C GLN A 93 -14.29 11.09 -17.73
N LEU A 94 -14.91 11.19 -16.54
CA LEU A 94 -15.78 12.33 -16.20
C LEU A 94 -15.00 13.65 -16.21
N GLU A 95 -13.75 13.64 -15.76
CA GLU A 95 -12.85 14.81 -15.80
C GLU A 95 -12.62 15.28 -17.25
N LYS A 96 -12.30 14.34 -18.14
CA LYS A 96 -12.11 14.56 -19.59
C LYS A 96 -13.41 15.02 -20.29
N GLU A 97 -14.58 14.57 -19.83
CA GLU A 97 -15.90 14.94 -20.37
C GLU A 97 -16.36 16.35 -19.94
N ILE A 98 -16.04 16.81 -18.72
CA ILE A 98 -16.60 18.05 -18.14
C ILE A 98 -15.58 19.19 -18.07
N LEU A 99 -14.39 18.94 -17.50
CA LEU A 99 -13.35 19.96 -17.26
C LEU A 99 -12.21 19.91 -18.29
N GLY A 100 -12.05 18.79 -18.98
CA GLY A 100 -11.01 18.56 -19.99
C GLY A 100 -9.62 18.32 -19.38
N THR A 101 -8.66 17.98 -20.24
CA THR A 101 -7.37 17.43 -19.82
C THR A 101 -6.26 18.47 -19.57
N SER A 102 -6.58 19.77 -19.56
CA SER A 102 -5.59 20.86 -19.53
C SER A 102 -4.81 20.98 -18.23
N HIS A 103 -5.37 20.52 -17.12
CA HIS A 103 -4.79 20.60 -15.78
C HIS A 103 -4.19 19.27 -15.29
N LEU A 104 -4.36 18.18 -16.05
CA LEU A 104 -3.99 16.83 -15.66
C LEU A 104 -2.55 16.49 -16.09
N LYS A 105 -1.80 15.84 -15.19
CA LYS A 105 -0.41 15.43 -15.42
C LYS A 105 -0.39 14.14 -16.26
N THR A 106 0.27 14.18 -17.42
CA THR A 106 0.41 13.01 -18.32
C THR A 106 1.46 12.00 -17.85
N GLU A 107 2.43 12.43 -17.04
CA GLU A 107 3.46 11.59 -16.43
C GLU A 107 3.69 11.97 -14.95
N PRO A 108 3.99 11.01 -14.06
CA PRO A 108 4.20 11.28 -12.64
C PRO A 108 5.54 11.96 -12.34
N THR A 109 5.49 13.00 -11.51
CA THR A 109 6.62 13.79 -10.99
C THR A 109 7.41 13.03 -9.91
N MET A 110 8.13 11.98 -10.34
CA MET A 110 8.79 11.01 -9.43
C MET A 110 10.04 11.50 -8.66
N GLN A 111 10.04 12.71 -8.09
CA GLN A 111 11.11 13.12 -7.19
C GLN A 111 10.98 12.40 -5.84
N LYS A 112 11.98 11.58 -5.51
CA LYS A 112 12.02 10.73 -4.30
C LYS A 112 13.03 11.25 -3.29
N THR A 113 12.61 12.27 -2.54
CA THR A 113 13.47 12.98 -1.58
C THR A 113 13.39 12.34 -0.20
N VAL A 114 14.49 11.73 0.24
CA VAL A 114 14.59 11.02 1.52
C VAL A 114 14.87 12.01 2.65
N LYS A 115 13.84 12.33 3.45
CA LYS A 115 13.97 13.15 4.66
C LYS A 115 14.43 12.23 5.81
N VAL A 116 15.70 12.33 6.21
CA VAL A 116 16.23 11.61 7.38
C VAL A 116 15.99 12.46 8.64
N SER A 117 15.22 11.93 9.59
CA SER A 117 14.91 12.61 10.84
C SER A 117 15.81 12.17 11.99
N GLY A 118 16.21 13.13 12.82
CA GLY A 118 16.93 12.88 14.07
C GLY A 118 18.44 12.63 13.96
N LEU A 119 19.07 12.89 12.81
CA LEU A 119 20.53 12.93 12.66
C LEU A 119 20.95 14.28 12.07
N SER A 120 21.43 15.20 12.92
CA SER A 120 21.67 16.61 12.57
C SER A 120 22.80 16.85 11.56
N SER A 121 23.65 15.85 11.32
CA SER A 121 24.84 15.97 10.46
C SER A 121 24.62 15.64 8.98
N PHE A 122 23.39 15.32 8.54
CA PHE A 122 23.11 14.86 7.17
C PHE A 122 22.22 15.80 6.32
N ASN A 123 21.60 16.82 6.92
CA ASN A 123 20.71 17.75 6.20
C ASN A 123 21.40 19.09 5.88
N SER A 124 22.65 19.03 5.43
CA SER A 124 23.46 20.19 5.02
C SER A 124 24.06 19.95 3.64
N ASN A 125 23.26 20.16 2.58
CA ASN A 125 23.67 20.55 1.22
C ASN A 125 22.46 20.59 0.28
N ASN A 126 21.75 21.74 0.25
CA ASN A 126 21.18 22.39 -0.96
C ASN A 126 20.14 23.47 -0.58
N GLU A 127 20.60 24.57 0.04
CA GLU A 127 19.94 25.87 -0.12
C GLU A 127 21.04 26.92 -0.32
N ASN A 128 20.98 27.65 -1.44
CA ASN A 128 21.92 28.74 -1.72
C ASN A 128 21.54 29.95 -0.86
N LYS A 129 22.45 30.40 0.02
CA LYS A 129 22.35 31.72 0.65
C LYS A 129 23.45 32.64 0.11
N THR A 130 23.00 33.65 -0.63
CA THR A 130 23.80 34.78 -1.07
C THR A 130 24.15 35.69 0.10
N GLU A 131 25.45 35.94 0.27
CA GLU A 131 26.07 37.22 0.64
C GLU A 131 25.52 38.04 1.83
N ALA A 132 26.31 38.09 2.90
CA ALA A 132 26.64 39.32 3.63
C ALA A 132 27.99 39.14 4.36
N GLU A 133 28.91 40.10 4.26
CA GLU A 133 30.27 40.03 4.84
C GLU A 133 30.42 40.83 6.15
N SER A 134 31.25 40.37 7.09
CA SER A 134 31.97 41.26 8.04
C SER A 134 33.16 40.60 8.80
N VAL A 135 34.27 40.34 8.10
CA VAL A 135 35.63 40.86 8.42
C VAL A 135 36.19 40.78 9.88
N ASN A 136 37.31 40.01 10.03
CA ASN A 136 38.44 40.16 11.01
C ASN A 136 38.20 39.85 12.52
N THR A 137 39.14 39.37 13.37
CA THR A 137 40.60 38.98 13.35
C THR A 137 40.91 38.19 14.66
N ALA A 138 42.06 37.54 14.99
CA ALA A 138 43.40 37.26 14.41
C ALA A 138 44.04 36.03 15.17
N ASP A 139 45.36 35.81 15.02
CA ASP A 139 46.33 35.00 15.82
C ASP A 139 46.07 33.47 16.00
N LEU A 140 46.85 32.51 15.46
CA LEU A 140 48.32 32.24 15.42
C LEU A 140 48.89 31.69 16.75
N THR A 141 49.72 30.62 16.82
CA THR A 141 50.45 29.76 15.83
C THR A 141 50.26 28.24 16.16
N SER A 142 50.92 27.19 15.62
CA SER A 142 51.98 26.97 14.60
C SER A 142 52.02 25.50 14.13
N ASP A 143 52.37 25.29 12.85
CA ASP A 143 53.28 24.28 12.26
C ASP A 143 53.18 22.76 12.58
N SER A 144 52.73 21.96 11.60
CA SER A 144 53.59 21.13 10.70
C SER A 144 52.74 20.12 9.87
N ASN A 145 52.66 20.23 8.54
CA ASN A 145 53.61 19.78 7.48
C ASN A 145 53.70 18.25 7.31
N LEU A 146 53.47 17.59 6.15
CA LEU A 146 53.03 17.97 4.78
C LEU A 146 51.97 16.92 4.29
N ASN A 147 51.42 16.77 3.07
CA ASN A 147 51.71 17.08 1.65
C ASN A 147 50.35 17.29 0.87
N ILE A 148 50.17 17.85 -0.34
CA ILE A 148 50.96 17.99 -1.61
C ILE A 148 50.85 16.73 -2.50
N ASN A 149 50.36 16.71 -3.76
CA ASN A 149 49.84 17.71 -4.73
C ASN A 149 48.68 17.04 -5.57
N ILE A 150 47.69 17.70 -6.22
CA ILE A 150 47.66 18.73 -7.30
C ILE A 150 48.31 18.18 -8.60
N THR A 151 47.67 18.09 -9.78
CA THR A 151 47.28 19.18 -10.73
C THR A 151 46.16 18.80 -11.71
N ASN A 152 45.47 19.80 -12.27
CA ASN A 152 44.57 19.67 -13.44
C ASN A 152 45.35 19.80 -14.77
N LYS A 153 44.83 19.22 -15.88
CA LYS A 153 44.45 19.91 -17.15
C LYS A 153 44.27 18.98 -18.36
N ASP A 154 43.11 19.11 -19.01
CA ASP A 154 42.85 19.42 -20.42
C ASP A 154 43.94 19.12 -21.49
N ASP A 155 43.60 18.31 -22.52
CA ASP A 155 43.51 18.75 -23.93
C ASP A 155 42.95 17.62 -24.88
N GLU A 156 42.71 17.94 -26.16
CA GLU A 156 41.81 17.23 -27.10
C GLU A 156 42.48 16.17 -28.06
N ILE A 157 41.72 15.73 -29.10
CA ILE A 157 42.15 15.04 -30.38
C ILE A 157 42.35 13.49 -30.27
N SER A 158 41.83 12.60 -31.15
CA SER A 158 40.99 12.72 -32.36
C SER A 158 40.14 11.48 -32.75
N LYS A 159 39.11 11.77 -33.56
CA LYS A 159 38.28 10.97 -34.50
C LYS A 159 38.81 9.61 -35.05
N ASN A 160 37.96 8.56 -35.01
CA ASN A 160 37.28 7.91 -36.18
C ASN A 160 36.63 6.55 -35.78
N ILE A 161 35.33 6.35 -36.01
CA ILE A 161 34.69 5.61 -37.14
C ILE A 161 35.01 4.11 -37.20
N ASP A 162 34.01 3.26 -36.92
CA ASP A 162 33.59 2.17 -37.84
C ASP A 162 32.22 1.56 -37.49
N LYS A 163 31.48 1.09 -38.51
CA LYS A 163 30.12 0.48 -38.45
C LYS A 163 29.68 -0.03 -39.84
N PRO A 164 28.76 -1.00 -39.97
CA PRO A 164 28.71 -2.37 -39.42
C PRO A 164 28.84 -3.43 -40.56
N PHE A 165 28.60 -4.72 -40.28
CA PHE A 165 28.49 -5.77 -41.32
C PHE A 165 27.11 -6.45 -41.32
N ILE A 166 26.61 -6.86 -42.49
CA ILE A 166 25.26 -7.39 -42.71
C ILE A 166 25.29 -8.58 -43.69
N THR A 167 24.57 -9.66 -43.37
CA THR A 167 24.04 -10.66 -44.33
C THR A 167 22.59 -10.98 -43.93
N LYS A 168 21.51 -10.80 -44.72
CA LYS A 168 21.17 -10.92 -46.15
C LYS A 168 20.52 -12.27 -46.54
N VAL A 169 19.18 -12.27 -46.60
CA VAL A 169 18.25 -12.85 -47.62
C VAL A 169 16.91 -12.09 -47.40
N GLY A 170 16.06 -11.72 -48.36
CA GLY A 170 16.06 -11.71 -49.83
C GLY A 170 14.74 -11.07 -50.32
N ASN A 171 14.70 -10.47 -51.52
CA ASN A 171 13.56 -9.64 -51.98
C ASN A 171 12.43 -10.44 -52.64
N ASP A 172 11.23 -9.86 -52.69
CA ASP A 172 10.59 -9.42 -53.95
C ASP A 172 9.55 -8.31 -53.69
N GLU A 173 9.10 -7.61 -54.73
CA GLU A 173 8.34 -6.34 -54.67
C GLU A 173 6.89 -6.47 -55.17
N THR A 174 5.92 -5.73 -54.59
CA THR A 174 4.90 -4.90 -55.30
C THR A 174 3.97 -4.16 -54.33
N ASN A 175 3.19 -3.19 -54.84
CA ASN A 175 2.33 -2.28 -54.07
C ASN A 175 0.98 -2.92 -53.64
N ASP A 176 0.37 -2.42 -52.57
CA ASP A 176 -0.80 -1.50 -52.69
C ASP A 176 -1.19 -0.89 -51.32
N GLU A 177 -2.15 0.04 -51.32
CA GLU A 177 -2.54 0.87 -50.16
C GLU A 177 -3.71 0.28 -49.34
N ASN A 178 -3.66 0.47 -48.01
CA ASN A 178 -4.73 0.27 -47.01
C ASN A 178 -5.21 -1.18 -46.72
N ILE A 179 -5.28 -1.50 -45.41
CA ILE A 179 -6.09 -2.52 -44.67
C ILE A 179 -5.21 -3.24 -43.61
N GLU A 180 -5.02 -2.65 -42.43
CA GLU A 180 -4.36 -3.32 -41.26
C GLU A 180 -4.93 -2.96 -39.85
N GLU A 181 -6.07 -2.27 -39.73
CA GLU A 181 -6.62 -1.97 -38.37
C GLU A 181 -7.53 -3.08 -37.80
N ASN A 182 -8.34 -3.75 -38.64
CA ASN A 182 -9.40 -4.64 -38.14
C ASN A 182 -8.93 -6.01 -37.59
N THR A 183 -7.71 -6.45 -37.89
CA THR A 183 -7.22 -7.81 -37.55
C THR A 183 -6.64 -7.92 -36.14
N LEU A 184 -6.21 -6.80 -35.55
CA LEU A 184 -5.65 -6.74 -34.20
C LEU A 184 -6.73 -6.88 -33.12
N ASP A 185 -7.90 -6.27 -33.32
CA ASP A 185 -8.99 -6.29 -32.34
C ASP A 185 -9.64 -7.68 -32.23
N GLU A 186 -9.78 -8.42 -33.34
CA GLU A 186 -10.25 -9.82 -33.29
C GLU A 186 -9.27 -10.73 -32.51
N ALA A 187 -7.96 -10.56 -32.73
CA ALA A 187 -6.93 -11.32 -32.01
C ALA A 187 -6.92 -11.03 -30.50
N ILE A 188 -7.24 -9.80 -30.09
CA ILE A 188 -7.41 -9.43 -28.67
C ILE A 188 -8.69 -10.05 -28.10
N ALA A 189 -9.80 -10.03 -28.85
CA ALA A 189 -11.07 -10.63 -28.43
C ALA A 189 -10.99 -12.16 -28.24
N GLU A 190 -10.20 -12.87 -29.06
CA GLU A 190 -9.95 -14.30 -28.87
C GLU A 190 -9.06 -14.62 -27.66
N GLN A 191 -8.07 -13.76 -27.33
CA GLN A 191 -7.28 -13.92 -26.11
C GLN A 191 -8.12 -13.76 -24.84
N ILE A 192 -9.10 -12.84 -24.85
CA ILE A 192 -10.02 -12.64 -23.71
C ILE A 192 -10.94 -13.87 -23.52
N LYS A 193 -11.43 -14.48 -24.60
CA LYS A 193 -12.30 -15.68 -24.53
C LYS A 193 -11.61 -16.94 -24.00
N ASN A 194 -10.30 -17.09 -24.21
CA ASN A 194 -9.56 -18.29 -23.81
C ASN A 194 -9.06 -18.28 -22.34
N MET A 195 -9.36 -17.23 -21.58
CA MET A 195 -9.02 -17.13 -20.15
C MET A 195 -10.09 -17.80 -19.27
N ASP A 196 -10.33 -19.09 -19.55
CA ASP A 196 -11.53 -19.79 -19.09
C ASP A 196 -11.54 -20.11 -17.58
N LEU A 197 -12.70 -19.90 -16.94
CA LEU A 197 -12.86 -19.92 -15.49
C LEU A 197 -12.92 -21.35 -14.96
N ARG A 198 -12.02 -21.70 -14.03
CA ARG A 198 -12.12 -22.94 -13.24
C ARG A 198 -12.54 -22.64 -11.80
N GLU A 199 -13.72 -23.14 -11.43
CA GLU A 199 -14.38 -22.90 -10.15
C GLU A 199 -13.77 -23.68 -8.98
N ASP A 200 -12.59 -23.29 -8.48
CA ASP A 200 -12.05 -23.80 -7.22
C ASP A 200 -12.71 -23.09 -6.01
N ASN A 201 -13.91 -23.57 -5.65
CA ASN A 201 -14.74 -23.11 -4.52
C ASN A 201 -14.13 -23.45 -3.13
N GLU A 202 -12.93 -22.95 -2.81
CA GLU A 202 -12.25 -23.19 -1.50
C GLU A 202 -11.53 -21.95 -0.89
N ALA A 203 -11.72 -20.74 -1.42
CA ALA A 203 -10.93 -19.55 -1.07
C ALA A 203 -11.21 -18.90 0.32
N ASP A 204 -12.29 -19.29 1.00
CA ASP A 204 -12.89 -18.54 2.11
C ASP A 204 -12.23 -18.80 3.48
N ALA A 205 -10.92 -18.51 3.60
CA ALA A 205 -10.12 -18.90 4.78
C ALA A 205 -8.94 -17.98 5.19
N CYS A 206 -8.67 -16.85 4.53
CA CYS A 206 -7.40 -16.10 4.69
C CYS A 206 -7.50 -14.64 5.20
N ILE A 207 -8.57 -14.24 5.91
CA ILE A 207 -8.63 -12.93 6.58
C ILE A 207 -7.81 -12.96 7.87
N VAL A 208 -6.52 -12.61 7.78
CA VAL A 208 -5.65 -12.40 8.95
C VAL A 208 -5.99 -11.07 9.61
N LYS A 209 -6.92 -11.10 10.57
CA LYS A 209 -7.05 -9.99 11.53
C LYS A 209 -5.80 -9.98 12.43
N VAL A 210 -4.97 -8.95 12.29
CA VAL A 210 -3.91 -8.65 13.26
C VAL A 210 -4.59 -8.33 14.58
N SER A 211 -4.55 -9.28 15.52
CA SER A 211 -5.00 -9.05 16.89
C SER A 211 -3.85 -8.42 17.67
N ASP A 212 -3.83 -7.10 17.72
CA ASP A 212 -3.09 -6.40 18.77
C ASP A 212 -3.67 -6.86 20.12
N ASN A 213 -2.86 -7.59 20.88
CA ASN A 213 -3.21 -7.99 22.23
C ASN A 213 -1.93 -8.10 23.05
N GLU A 214 -1.87 -7.29 24.08
CA GLU A 214 -0.74 -7.13 24.99
C GLU A 214 -0.23 -8.47 25.54
N GLU A 215 1.08 -8.69 25.47
CA GLU A 215 1.80 -9.57 26.39
C GLU A 215 2.90 -8.71 27.02
N THR A 216 2.85 -8.56 28.35
CA THR A 216 3.71 -7.68 29.13
C THR A 216 5.15 -8.19 29.16
N ASP A 217 6.05 -7.58 28.38
CA ASP A 217 7.49 -7.72 28.58
C ASP A 217 7.94 -6.70 29.64
N SER A 218 8.45 -7.20 30.77
CA SER A 218 8.96 -6.37 31.85
C SER A 218 10.40 -5.93 31.58
N GLU A 219 10.61 -5.13 30.53
CA GLU A 219 11.84 -4.34 30.37
C GLU A 219 11.74 -3.10 31.28
N GLN A 220 12.82 -2.75 31.99
CA GLN A 220 12.84 -1.55 32.84
C GLN A 220 12.90 -0.31 31.95
N SER A 221 11.79 0.43 31.87
CA SER A 221 11.77 1.78 31.30
C SER A 221 12.52 2.74 32.23
N GLU A 222 13.63 3.30 31.77
CA GLU A 222 14.08 4.59 32.28
C GLU A 222 13.05 5.65 31.86
N GLU A 223 12.68 6.52 32.78
CA GLU A 223 11.53 7.43 32.62
C GLU A 223 11.89 8.64 31.74
N GLU A 224 11.84 8.49 30.41
CA GLU A 224 11.67 9.66 29.51
C GLU A 224 10.27 10.23 29.75
N SER A 225 10.22 11.38 30.44
CA SER A 225 8.98 12.04 30.86
C SER A 225 8.35 12.86 29.73
N ASP A 226 7.94 12.19 28.65
CA ASP A 226 7.05 12.78 27.63
C ASP A 226 5.66 12.99 28.24
N SER A 227 5.42 14.23 28.69
CA SER A 227 4.19 14.68 29.33
C SER A 227 3.07 14.98 28.32
N ASP A 228 2.80 14.04 27.40
CA ASP A 228 1.62 14.10 26.53
C ASP A 228 0.37 13.66 27.33
N ASP A 229 -0.40 14.65 27.79
CA ASP A 229 -1.67 14.48 28.50
C ASP A 229 -2.76 13.98 27.54
N GLY A 230 -2.71 12.69 27.22
CA GLY A 230 -3.48 12.07 26.15
C GLY A 230 -5.00 12.11 26.38
N ASP A 231 -5.69 12.93 25.59
CA ASP A 231 -7.16 13.08 25.57
C ASP A 231 -7.91 11.76 25.73
N TRP A 232 -8.68 11.64 26.82
CA TRP A 232 -9.58 10.51 27.03
C TRP A 232 -10.61 10.40 25.90
N ILE A 233 -10.80 9.20 25.35
CA ILE A 233 -11.82 8.94 24.33
C ILE A 233 -13.21 8.96 24.98
N THR A 234 -13.76 10.15 25.18
CA THR A 234 -15.12 10.35 25.70
C THR A 234 -16.18 10.00 24.63
N PRO A 235 -17.46 9.79 25.01
CA PRO A 235 -18.55 9.62 24.05
C PRO A 235 -18.77 10.81 23.09
N ALA A 236 -18.28 12.02 23.43
CA ALA A 236 -18.25 13.17 22.53
C ALA A 236 -17.09 13.04 21.53
N ASN A 237 -15.86 12.94 22.04
CA ASN A 237 -14.63 12.92 21.26
C ASN A 237 -14.53 11.67 20.35
N LEU A 238 -15.29 10.60 20.61
CA LEU A 238 -15.30 9.36 19.81
C LEU A 238 -15.56 9.58 18.31
N LYS A 239 -16.30 10.63 17.91
CA LYS A 239 -16.49 10.95 16.48
C LYS A 239 -15.26 11.61 15.86
N GLU A 240 -14.55 12.43 16.63
CA GLU A 240 -13.39 13.20 16.19
C GLU A 240 -12.13 12.32 16.19
N LYS A 241 -11.89 11.56 17.25
CA LYS A 241 -10.81 10.56 17.30
C LYS A 241 -10.94 9.47 16.22
N ARG A 242 -12.15 9.20 15.71
CA ARG A 242 -12.34 8.33 14.53
C ARG A 242 -11.91 8.96 13.21
N LYS A 243 -11.99 10.30 13.08
CA LYS A 243 -11.54 11.05 11.90
C LYS A 243 -10.01 11.24 11.93
N GLU A 244 -9.44 11.51 13.10
CA GLU A 244 -7.98 11.56 13.31
C GLU A 244 -7.27 10.28 12.86
N MET A 245 -7.92 9.11 13.02
CA MET A 245 -7.39 7.81 12.56
C MET A 245 -7.45 7.59 11.04
N GLU A 246 -8.00 8.51 10.24
CA GLU A 246 -8.04 8.39 8.77
C GLU A 246 -6.89 9.15 8.04
N ASP A 247 -5.83 9.54 8.78
CA ASP A 247 -4.48 9.88 8.28
C ASP A 247 -4.41 10.83 7.04
N GLY A 248 -5.01 12.02 7.14
CA GLY A 248 -4.94 13.04 6.08
C GLY A 248 -5.12 14.49 6.54
N GLU A 249 -4.57 15.44 5.77
CA GLU A 249 -4.96 16.85 5.85
C GLU A 249 -6.19 17.08 4.98
N PHE A 250 -7.22 17.75 5.53
CA PHE A 250 -8.54 17.86 4.92
C PHE A 250 -8.94 19.31 4.62
N GLU A 251 -9.63 19.53 3.51
CA GLU A 251 -10.21 20.83 3.15
C GLU A 251 -11.69 20.76 2.74
N ASP A 252 -12.44 21.79 3.12
CA ASP A 252 -13.82 22.05 2.73
C ASP A 252 -13.85 22.99 1.50
N ILE A 253 -13.41 22.47 0.36
CA ILE A 253 -13.55 23.12 -0.95
C ILE A 253 -14.69 22.42 -1.71
N ASN A 254 -15.51 23.18 -2.45
CA ASN A 254 -16.48 22.61 -3.37
C ASN A 254 -15.79 22.30 -4.70
N VAL A 255 -15.98 21.08 -5.22
CA VAL A 255 -15.29 20.58 -6.42
C VAL A 255 -16.28 19.94 -7.39
N GLU A 256 -16.03 20.05 -8.69
CA GLU A 256 -16.92 19.50 -9.71
C GLU A 256 -16.93 17.96 -9.71
N ILE A 257 -15.75 17.32 -9.71
CA ILE A 257 -15.61 15.86 -9.78
C ILE A 257 -14.68 15.37 -8.66
N ALA A 258 -15.07 14.29 -7.97
CA ALA A 258 -14.19 13.61 -7.03
C ALA A 258 -14.41 12.09 -6.98
N CYS A 259 -13.38 11.37 -6.56
CA CYS A 259 -13.47 9.97 -6.14
C CYS A 259 -13.64 9.88 -4.62
N ILE A 260 -14.46 8.96 -4.10
CA ILE A 260 -14.29 8.44 -2.73
C ILE A 260 -13.59 7.09 -2.80
N THR A 261 -12.48 6.98 -2.08
CA THR A 261 -11.81 5.70 -1.78
C THR A 261 -11.00 5.82 -0.48
N SER A 262 -10.90 4.75 0.31
CA SER A 262 -9.98 4.67 1.45
C SER A 262 -8.57 4.16 1.11
N ASP A 263 -8.34 3.76 -0.14
CA ASP A 263 -7.21 2.88 -0.44
C ASP A 263 -6.02 3.66 -1.00
N PHE A 264 -4.96 3.71 -0.19
CA PHE A 264 -3.77 4.55 -0.41
C PHE A 264 -3.14 4.41 -1.81
N ALA A 265 -3.24 3.25 -2.46
CA ALA A 265 -2.73 3.05 -3.81
C ALA A 265 -3.54 3.83 -4.86
N MET A 266 -4.88 3.79 -4.79
CA MET A 266 -5.74 4.60 -5.66
C MET A 266 -5.57 6.09 -5.37
N GLN A 267 -5.56 6.47 -4.09
CA GLN A 267 -5.36 7.86 -3.67
C GLN A 267 -4.04 8.44 -4.22
N ASN A 268 -2.94 7.68 -4.15
CA ASN A 268 -1.62 8.10 -4.63
C ASN A 268 -1.57 8.29 -6.16
N VAL A 269 -2.22 7.40 -6.92
CA VAL A 269 -2.30 7.51 -8.39
C VAL A 269 -3.16 8.70 -8.79
N LEU A 270 -4.36 8.84 -8.23
CA LEU A 270 -5.27 9.95 -8.51
C LEU A 270 -4.61 11.31 -8.23
N LYS A 271 -3.96 11.48 -7.06
CA LYS A 271 -3.21 12.71 -6.72
C LYS A 271 -2.02 12.98 -7.64
N GLN A 272 -1.28 11.96 -8.07
CA GLN A 272 -0.20 12.14 -9.03
C GLN A 272 -0.69 12.51 -10.45
N ILE A 273 -1.90 12.10 -10.85
CA ILE A 273 -2.55 12.56 -12.09
C ILE A 273 -3.07 14.01 -11.93
N GLY A 274 -3.45 14.41 -10.71
CA GLY A 274 -4.06 15.71 -10.39
C GLY A 274 -5.56 15.67 -10.14
N LEU A 275 -6.15 14.46 -10.03
CA LEU A 275 -7.57 14.24 -9.78
C LEU A 275 -7.91 14.40 -8.30
N ASN A 276 -9.10 14.91 -8.01
CA ASN A 276 -9.56 15.16 -6.65
C ASN A 276 -10.04 13.88 -5.96
N VAL A 277 -9.61 13.68 -4.71
CA VAL A 277 -9.99 12.54 -3.88
C VAL A 277 -10.58 13.03 -2.57
N THR A 278 -11.70 12.44 -2.18
CA THR A 278 -12.50 12.79 -1.01
C THR A 278 -12.55 11.63 -0.02
N SER A 279 -12.55 11.97 1.27
CA SER A 279 -12.86 11.02 2.33
C SER A 279 -14.38 10.80 2.46
N ILE A 280 -14.77 9.86 3.31
CA ILE A 280 -16.15 9.45 3.60
C ILE A 280 -17.03 10.60 4.13
N ASP A 281 -16.41 11.62 4.73
CA ASP A 281 -17.08 12.86 5.17
C ASP A 281 -17.26 13.92 4.04
N GLY A 282 -16.85 13.62 2.81
CA GLY A 282 -16.89 14.54 1.68
C GLY A 282 -15.87 15.70 1.78
N MET A 283 -14.85 15.57 2.61
CA MET A 283 -13.71 16.49 2.66
C MET A 283 -12.65 16.05 1.66
N ILE A 284 -11.99 17.01 1.00
CA ILE A 284 -10.93 16.73 0.02
C ILE A 284 -9.62 16.49 0.77
N ILE A 285 -8.87 15.48 0.35
CA ILE A 285 -7.55 15.16 0.90
C ILE A 285 -6.51 16.08 0.23
N LYS A 286 -5.65 16.73 1.02
CA LYS A 286 -4.47 17.46 0.52
C LYS A 286 -3.27 16.52 0.42
N GLN A 287 -2.51 16.42 1.51
CA GLN A 287 -1.34 15.56 1.64
C GLN A 287 -1.75 14.13 2.01
N LEU A 288 -1.15 13.15 1.33
CA LEU A 288 -1.32 11.73 1.65
C LEU A 288 -0.17 11.24 2.52
N ARG A 289 -0.42 11.01 3.81
CA ARG A 289 0.57 10.41 4.72
C ARG A 289 0.36 8.90 4.79
N THR A 290 1.18 8.16 4.04
CA THR A 290 1.08 6.70 3.92
C THR A 290 2.25 6.00 4.61
N PHE A 291 2.21 4.68 4.64
CA PHE A 291 3.34 3.86 5.07
C PHE A 291 3.67 2.80 4.03
N ILE A 292 4.96 2.61 3.77
CA ILE A 292 5.48 1.57 2.87
C ILE A 292 6.50 0.70 3.61
N PHE A 293 6.77 -0.48 3.06
CA PHE A 293 7.94 -1.25 3.46
C PHE A 293 9.18 -0.86 2.66
N ARG A 294 10.26 -0.51 3.35
CA ARG A 294 11.61 -0.35 2.77
C ARG A 294 12.51 -1.48 3.26
N CYS A 295 13.19 -2.15 2.33
CA CYS A 295 14.17 -3.18 2.66
C CYS A 295 15.48 -2.55 3.21
N THR A 296 15.98 -3.02 4.34
CA THR A 296 17.23 -2.49 4.93
C THR A 296 18.51 -3.01 4.25
N THR A 297 18.42 -4.03 3.39
CA THR A 297 19.60 -4.65 2.74
C THR A 297 19.72 -4.31 1.25
N CYS A 298 18.62 -4.34 0.48
CA CYS A 298 18.65 -4.01 -0.95
C CYS A 298 17.96 -2.68 -1.31
N PHE A 299 17.52 -1.92 -0.31
CA PHE A 299 16.86 -0.60 -0.38
C PHE A 299 15.59 -0.48 -1.23
N LYS A 300 15.16 -1.54 -1.91
CA LYS A 300 13.89 -1.60 -2.65
C LYS A 300 12.72 -1.37 -1.69
N THR A 301 11.79 -0.52 -2.14
CA THR A 301 10.50 -0.23 -1.51
C THR A 301 9.39 -1.13 -2.04
N THR A 302 8.32 -1.28 -1.27
CA THR A 302 7.12 -2.06 -1.60
C THR A 302 5.91 -1.47 -0.88
N SER A 303 4.83 -1.17 -1.61
CA SER A 303 3.55 -0.65 -1.11
C SER A 303 2.73 -1.72 -0.35
N VAL A 304 2.88 -2.99 -0.73
CA VAL A 304 2.13 -4.12 -0.18
C VAL A 304 2.50 -4.39 1.29
N MET A 305 1.68 -3.85 2.20
CA MET A 305 1.86 -3.90 3.66
C MET A 305 1.64 -5.27 4.31
N THR A 306 1.28 -6.30 3.53
CA THR A 306 1.17 -7.70 4.00
C THR A 306 2.46 -8.52 3.84
N LYS A 307 3.45 -8.03 3.07
CA LYS A 307 4.72 -8.74 2.80
C LYS A 307 5.61 -8.82 4.05
N LEU A 308 6.03 -10.03 4.43
CA LEU A 308 7.05 -10.26 5.47
C LEU A 308 8.48 -10.31 4.90
N PHE A 309 8.62 -10.75 3.64
CA PHE A 309 9.89 -10.92 2.94
C PHE A 309 10.03 -9.89 1.81
N CYS A 310 11.26 -9.44 1.54
CA CYS A 310 11.50 -8.47 0.48
C CYS A 310 11.47 -9.13 -0.91
N PRO A 311 10.61 -8.69 -1.85
CA PRO A 311 10.45 -9.35 -3.15
C PRO A 311 11.68 -9.28 -4.06
N LYS A 312 12.65 -8.38 -3.80
CA LYS A 312 13.90 -8.29 -4.58
C LYS A 312 15.00 -9.23 -4.07
N CYS A 313 14.99 -9.61 -2.78
CA CYS A 313 16.12 -10.35 -2.19
C CYS A 313 15.74 -11.48 -1.22
N GLY A 314 14.45 -11.82 -1.08
CA GLY A 314 13.95 -12.94 -0.25
C GLY A 314 14.11 -12.79 1.27
N HIS A 315 14.89 -11.80 1.75
CA HIS A 315 15.18 -11.63 3.17
C HIS A 315 14.03 -10.95 3.93
N SER A 316 13.82 -11.34 5.20
CA SER A 316 12.88 -10.71 6.14
C SER A 316 13.44 -9.38 6.72
N THR A 317 13.85 -8.47 5.82
CA THR A 317 14.55 -7.21 6.13
C THR A 317 13.71 -5.97 5.81
N LEU A 318 12.39 -6.13 5.65
CA LEU A 318 11.45 -5.02 5.49
C LEU A 318 11.26 -4.24 6.81
N LYS A 319 11.12 -2.92 6.69
CA LYS A 319 10.76 -2.00 7.78
C LYS A 319 9.71 -1.00 7.32
N LYS A 320 8.70 -0.76 8.17
CA LYS A 320 7.65 0.25 7.94
C LYS A 320 8.31 1.63 8.01
N VAL A 321 8.10 2.44 6.97
CA VAL A 321 8.63 3.80 6.82
C VAL A 321 7.48 4.68 6.35
N ALA A 322 7.34 5.88 6.92
CA ALA A 322 6.31 6.82 6.51
C ALA A 322 6.69 7.54 5.21
N VAL A 323 5.69 7.85 4.39
CA VAL A 323 5.84 8.64 3.16
C VAL A 323 4.77 9.72 3.18
N SER A 324 5.14 10.97 2.89
CA SER A 324 4.16 11.98 2.47
C SER A 324 4.22 12.15 0.95
N VAL A 325 3.06 12.34 0.34
CA VAL A 325 2.93 12.73 -1.06
C VAL A 325 2.25 14.10 -1.07
N ASP A 326 2.97 15.07 -1.62
CA ASP A 326 2.58 16.47 -1.67
C ASP A 326 1.81 16.73 -3.00
N ASP A 327 1.04 17.81 -3.13
CA ASP A 327 0.17 18.06 -4.32
C ASP A 327 0.95 18.18 -5.66
N ASP A 328 2.25 18.52 -5.60
CA ASP A 328 3.15 18.46 -6.75
C ASP A 328 3.36 17.03 -7.29
N GLY A 329 3.11 15.99 -6.48
CA GLY A 329 3.34 14.57 -6.74
C GLY A 329 4.67 14.03 -6.19
N ASN A 330 5.47 14.91 -5.55
CA ASN A 330 6.77 14.56 -4.95
C ASN A 330 6.59 13.58 -3.78
N GLN A 331 7.42 12.53 -3.72
CA GLN A 331 7.34 11.48 -2.70
C GLN A 331 8.44 11.65 -1.65
N HIS A 332 8.04 12.06 -0.45
CA HIS A 332 8.94 12.29 0.68
C HIS A 332 9.01 11.09 1.62
N ILE A 333 10.13 10.37 1.61
CA ILE A 333 10.33 9.17 2.45
C ILE A 333 10.98 9.59 3.77
N HIS A 334 10.26 9.42 4.89
CA HIS A 334 10.65 9.88 6.22
C HIS A 334 11.34 8.76 7.02
N ILE A 335 12.68 8.75 7.04
CA ILE A 335 13.48 7.72 7.71
C ILE A 335 13.94 8.21 9.09
N ASN A 336 13.48 7.56 10.17
CA ASN A 336 13.98 7.81 11.52
C ASN A 336 15.41 7.24 11.67
N GLY A 337 16.40 8.13 11.75
CA GLY A 337 17.82 7.79 11.93
C GLY A 337 18.20 7.41 13.37
N ARG A 338 17.38 7.75 14.38
CA ARG A 338 17.69 7.49 15.79
C ARG A 338 17.58 6.01 16.20
N LYS A 339 16.90 5.17 15.41
CA LYS A 339 16.60 3.77 15.78
C LYS A 339 17.58 2.78 15.10
N PRO A 340 18.65 2.32 15.78
CA PRO A 340 19.69 1.50 15.16
C PRO A 340 19.21 0.09 14.78
N LEU A 341 19.80 -0.47 13.72
CA LEU A 341 19.48 -1.80 13.20
C LEU A 341 20.14 -2.92 14.03
N SER A 342 19.59 -3.21 15.22
CA SER A 342 20.12 -4.26 16.11
C SER A 342 20.16 -5.65 15.46
N ALA A 343 21.18 -6.44 15.83
CA ALA A 343 21.34 -7.86 15.47
C ALA A 343 20.82 -8.83 16.56
N LYS A 344 20.42 -8.33 17.75
CA LYS A 344 19.88 -9.13 18.86
C LYS A 344 18.70 -10.00 18.37
N GLY A 345 18.67 -11.26 18.78
CA GLY A 345 17.61 -12.22 18.43
C GLY A 345 17.64 -12.82 17.02
N LYS A 346 18.43 -12.28 16.07
CA LYS A 346 18.43 -12.76 14.66
C LYS A 346 19.26 -14.03 14.42
N LYS A 347 20.24 -14.34 15.26
CA LYS A 347 21.14 -15.51 15.12
C LYS A 347 20.84 -16.53 16.22
N PHE A 348 20.23 -17.65 15.84
CA PHE A 348 19.90 -18.79 16.71
C PHE A 348 20.06 -20.10 15.95
N SER A 349 20.11 -21.24 16.66
CA SER A 349 20.22 -22.56 16.05
C SER A 349 18.86 -23.06 15.54
N LEU A 350 18.79 -23.37 14.25
CA LEU A 350 17.61 -23.98 13.62
C LEU A 350 17.56 -25.50 13.88
N PRO A 351 16.36 -26.13 13.82
CA PRO A 351 16.22 -27.58 13.83
C PRO A 351 16.82 -28.21 12.56
N THR A 352 17.03 -29.54 12.58
CA THR A 352 17.45 -30.30 11.38
C THR A 352 16.27 -30.59 10.44
N PRO A 353 16.48 -30.57 9.12
CA PRO A 353 15.41 -30.71 8.13
C PRO A 353 14.69 -32.05 8.25
N ARG A 354 13.35 -31.98 8.32
CA ARG A 354 12.43 -33.12 8.53
C ARG A 354 11.13 -32.86 7.77
N GLY A 355 10.66 -33.89 7.07
CA GLY A 355 9.33 -33.90 6.44
C GLY A 355 8.26 -34.54 7.33
N GLY A 356 7.09 -34.79 6.72
CA GLY A 356 5.94 -35.46 7.35
C GLY A 356 4.78 -34.52 7.70
N GLN A 357 3.57 -35.06 7.83
CA GLN A 357 2.31 -34.31 7.95
C GLN A 357 2.20 -33.39 9.19
N HIS A 358 3.06 -33.58 10.19
CA HIS A 358 2.97 -32.90 11.50
C HIS A 358 4.25 -32.19 11.92
N PHE A 359 5.33 -32.27 11.13
CA PHE A 359 6.50 -31.44 11.37
C PHE A 359 6.27 -30.05 10.75
N GLN A 360 6.80 -29.02 11.39
CA GLN A 360 6.69 -27.64 10.94
C GLN A 360 8.08 -27.01 10.95
N TYR A 361 8.36 -26.13 10.01
CA TYR A 361 9.55 -25.30 10.03
C TYR A 361 9.20 -23.88 10.50
N PRO A 362 10.13 -23.18 11.19
CA PRO A 362 10.13 -21.72 11.16
C PRO A 362 10.00 -21.21 9.72
N ILE A 363 9.28 -20.11 9.49
CA ILE A 363 9.11 -19.54 8.16
C ILE A 363 10.37 -18.74 7.82
N LEU A 364 11.09 -19.17 6.78
CA LEU A 364 12.39 -18.61 6.36
C LEU A 364 12.33 -17.93 4.97
N THR A 365 11.38 -18.31 4.12
CA THR A 365 11.14 -17.72 2.79
C THR A 365 9.64 -17.54 2.54
N GLU A 366 9.30 -16.77 1.50
CA GLU A 366 7.91 -16.48 1.11
C GLU A 366 7.22 -17.67 0.43
N ASP A 367 7.98 -18.47 -0.33
CA ASP A 367 7.57 -19.64 -1.10
C ASP A 367 7.59 -20.95 -0.30
N GLN A 368 7.83 -20.89 1.02
CA GLN A 368 8.00 -22.06 1.86
C GLN A 368 6.72 -22.89 1.95
N HIS A 369 6.75 -24.13 1.43
CA HIS A 369 5.62 -25.05 1.48
C HIS A 369 5.20 -25.42 2.92
N ILE A 370 3.98 -25.03 3.31
CA ILE A 370 3.38 -25.32 4.61
C ILE A 370 2.33 -26.43 4.47
N GLN A 371 2.40 -27.45 5.32
CA GLN A 371 1.39 -28.52 5.37
C GLN A 371 0.03 -27.98 5.86
N LYS A 372 -1.06 -28.22 5.10
CA LYS A 372 -2.43 -27.81 5.47
C LYS A 372 -2.83 -28.39 6.85
N ARG A 373 -2.82 -27.57 7.91
CA ARG A 373 -3.21 -27.91 9.30
C ARG A 373 -4.31 -26.97 9.79
N PHE A 374 -5.57 -27.28 9.46
CA PHE A 374 -6.69 -26.41 9.78
C PHE A 374 -7.30 -26.67 11.17
N ALA A 375 -7.62 -25.58 11.88
CA ALA A 375 -8.55 -25.59 13.00
C ALA A 375 -9.98 -25.88 12.51
N THR A 376 -10.75 -26.66 13.29
CA THR A 376 -12.16 -27.00 13.01
C THR A 376 -13.07 -25.77 13.06
N LYS A 377 -14.30 -25.87 12.53
CA LYS A 377 -15.30 -24.78 12.66
C LYS A 377 -15.53 -24.40 14.14
N LEU A 378 -15.70 -25.41 15.01
CA LEU A 378 -15.83 -25.20 16.46
C LEU A 378 -14.62 -24.47 17.07
N ALA A 379 -13.40 -24.81 16.65
CA ALA A 379 -12.18 -24.15 17.11
C ALA A 379 -11.98 -22.71 16.57
N ARG A 380 -12.68 -22.33 15.49
CA ARG A 380 -12.65 -20.97 14.89
C ARG A 380 -13.75 -20.05 15.45
N ASN A 381 -14.83 -20.61 16.00
CA ASN A 381 -15.94 -19.85 16.55
C ASN A 381 -15.49 -18.97 17.73
N LYS A 382 -16.00 -17.73 17.79
CA LYS A 382 -15.72 -16.76 18.86
C LYS A 382 -17.01 -16.28 19.51
N THR A 383 -16.90 -15.85 20.76
CA THR A 383 -18.00 -15.24 21.52
C THR A 383 -18.32 -13.84 20.98
N ASN A 384 -19.47 -13.69 20.33
CA ASN A 384 -20.05 -12.38 20.04
C ASN A 384 -21.12 -12.07 21.10
N ALA A 385 -20.79 -11.22 22.08
CA ALA A 385 -21.73 -10.82 23.14
C ALA A 385 -22.79 -9.81 22.67
N LEU A 386 -22.67 -9.32 21.42
CA LEU A 386 -23.61 -8.41 20.77
C LEU A 386 -24.43 -9.12 19.67
N ASP A 387 -24.41 -10.46 19.64
CA ASP A 387 -25.24 -11.24 18.72
C ASP A 387 -26.68 -11.37 19.21
N ALA A 388 -27.63 -11.47 18.29
CA ALA A 388 -29.05 -11.59 18.63
C ALA A 388 -29.33 -12.89 19.41
N ASP A 389 -28.69 -13.99 19.02
CA ASP A 389 -28.86 -15.31 19.62
C ASP A 389 -28.07 -15.49 20.92
N TYR A 390 -27.24 -14.52 21.32
CA TYR A 390 -26.38 -14.64 22.51
C TYR A 390 -27.18 -14.87 23.80
N VAL A 391 -28.35 -14.24 23.93
CA VAL A 391 -29.24 -14.37 25.10
C VAL A 391 -29.90 -15.76 25.17
N ALA A 392 -30.05 -16.46 24.03
CA ALA A 392 -30.56 -17.82 23.98
C ALA A 392 -29.47 -18.89 24.25
N GLY A 393 -28.20 -18.49 24.40
CA GLY A 393 -27.09 -19.39 24.66
C GLY A 393 -27.11 -19.99 26.07
N PHE A 394 -27.01 -21.32 26.16
CA PHE A 394 -26.86 -22.04 27.44
C PHE A 394 -25.58 -21.63 28.24
N SER A 395 -24.60 -21.02 27.56
CA SER A 395 -23.35 -20.55 28.13
C SER A 395 -22.98 -19.20 27.50
N PRO A 396 -22.51 -18.21 28.29
CA PRO A 396 -21.98 -16.95 27.75
C PRO A 396 -20.65 -17.16 26.99
N PHE A 397 -20.03 -18.33 27.09
CA PHE A 397 -18.81 -18.69 26.38
C PHE A 397 -19.05 -19.80 25.35
N VAL A 398 -18.51 -19.60 24.14
CA VAL A 398 -18.48 -20.60 23.07
C VAL A 398 -17.68 -21.83 23.52
N MET A 399 -18.24 -23.02 23.24
CA MET A 399 -17.59 -24.30 23.53
C MET A 399 -16.29 -24.44 22.74
N LYS A 400 -15.20 -24.80 23.43
CA LYS A 400 -13.88 -25.00 22.83
C LYS A 400 -13.74 -26.44 22.32
N ASP A 401 -13.16 -26.60 21.14
CA ASP A 401 -12.80 -27.90 20.61
C ASP A 401 -11.64 -28.51 21.41
N VAL A 402 -11.89 -29.66 22.03
CA VAL A 402 -10.91 -30.45 22.80
C VAL A 402 -10.78 -31.89 22.28
N ASN A 403 -11.66 -32.32 21.37
CA ASN A 403 -11.80 -33.72 20.95
C ASN A 403 -11.28 -33.97 19.52
N SER A 404 -11.14 -32.93 18.67
CA SER A 404 -10.70 -33.14 17.30
C SER A 404 -9.22 -33.54 17.20
N LYS A 405 -8.86 -34.20 16.09
CA LYS A 405 -7.45 -34.47 15.75
C LYS A 405 -6.62 -33.17 15.71
N SER A 406 -7.20 -32.03 15.32
CA SER A 406 -6.53 -30.72 15.33
C SER A 406 -6.23 -30.26 16.77
N ALA A 407 -7.18 -30.40 17.69
CA ALA A 407 -7.02 -30.04 19.10
C ALA A 407 -5.94 -30.89 19.78
N VAL A 408 -5.95 -32.21 19.57
CA VAL A 408 -4.90 -33.14 20.05
C VAL A 408 -3.53 -32.80 19.45
N LEU A 409 -3.48 -32.39 18.18
CA LEU A 409 -2.26 -31.91 17.51
C LEU A 409 -1.87 -30.47 17.86
N GLY A 410 -2.56 -29.83 18.82
CA GLY A 410 -2.24 -28.50 19.33
C GLY A 410 -2.59 -27.32 18.41
N VAL A 411 -3.27 -27.57 17.29
CA VAL A 411 -3.64 -26.54 16.29
C VAL A 411 -4.73 -25.62 16.85
N ARG A 412 -4.52 -24.30 16.80
CA ARG A 412 -5.44 -23.28 17.34
C ARG A 412 -5.76 -22.24 16.27
N ALA A 413 -7.01 -21.80 16.19
CA ALA A 413 -7.42 -20.80 15.18
C ALA A 413 -6.69 -19.45 15.35
N ASP A 414 -6.53 -18.98 16.58
CA ASP A 414 -6.00 -17.64 16.88
C ASP A 414 -4.48 -17.56 17.11
N LYS A 415 -3.76 -18.68 16.99
CA LYS A 415 -2.30 -18.68 17.19
C LYS A 415 -1.62 -19.45 16.07
N GLN A 416 -1.25 -18.72 15.00
CA GLN A 416 -0.20 -19.14 14.08
C GLN A 416 1.03 -19.58 14.89
N ASP A 417 1.69 -20.67 14.49
CA ASP A 417 2.62 -21.41 15.35
C ASP A 417 3.96 -20.69 15.66
N VAL A 418 4.11 -19.41 15.33
CA VAL A 418 5.27 -18.56 15.66
C VAL A 418 5.60 -18.64 17.16
N LYS A 419 4.58 -18.58 18.03
CA LYS A 419 4.76 -18.69 19.49
C LYS A 419 5.14 -20.11 19.95
N TYR A 420 4.96 -21.17 19.15
CA TYR A 420 5.50 -22.50 19.46
C TYR A 420 7.03 -22.49 19.35
N TRP A 421 7.57 -22.03 18.23
CA TRP A 421 9.02 -21.97 18.00
C TRP A 421 9.73 -21.05 18.98
N MET A 422 9.19 -19.85 19.22
CA MET A 422 9.72 -18.93 20.23
C MET A 422 9.69 -19.53 21.64
N LYS A 423 8.64 -20.27 22.04
CA LYS A 423 8.53 -20.84 23.38
C LYS A 423 9.39 -22.09 23.60
N HIS A 424 9.60 -22.91 22.56
CA HIS A 424 10.31 -24.19 22.67
C HIS A 424 11.81 -24.13 22.33
N TYR A 425 12.28 -23.13 21.57
CA TYR A 425 13.67 -23.05 21.11
C TYR A 425 14.45 -21.79 21.53
N SER A 426 13.80 -20.71 22.00
CA SER A 426 14.53 -19.55 22.57
C SER A 426 15.30 -19.90 23.84
N LYS A 427 14.76 -20.83 24.64
CA LYS A 427 15.46 -21.48 25.76
C LYS A 427 16.47 -22.48 25.21
N GLY A 428 17.56 -21.95 24.65
CA GLY A 428 18.78 -22.72 24.44
C GLY A 428 19.13 -23.42 25.75
N LYS A 429 19.34 -24.75 25.69
CA LYS A 429 19.65 -25.55 26.87
C LYS A 429 20.88 -24.96 27.55
N LYS A 430 20.73 -24.42 28.76
CA LYS A 430 21.85 -24.29 29.69
C LYS A 430 22.39 -25.72 29.89
N LYS A 431 23.60 -25.94 29.39
CA LYS A 431 24.45 -27.06 29.81
C LYS A 431 25.05 -26.71 31.18
#